data_AF-A0A7S4FNA5-F1
#
_entry.id   AF-A0A7S4FNA5-F1
#
_cell.length_a   1.000
_cell.length_b   1.000
_cell.length_c   1.000
_cell.angle_alpha   90.00
_cell.angle_beta   90.00
_cell.angle_gamma   90.00
#
_symmetry.space_group_name_H-M   'P 1'
#
loop_
_entity.id
_entity.type
_entity.pdbx_description
1 polymer ?
#
loop_
_entity_poly.entity_id
_entity_poly.type
_entity_poly.pdbx_seq_one_letter_code
_entity_poly.pdbx_strand_id
1 'polypeptide(L)'
;FWQLNHNTSVDYIDASRARLMYAMLDCSSNGAIERAEFPRLCDVLAMHFERITEPAPFVERYPTLSRCEWLQIVNSAAFERAVDSILVVATCSTALATLPDFHGMWQRMGVAAGWVTAQDLVLVAFFACEAWAKVVVNGWRVYWRSPKHRYDLCVTVASVAAAVVVYIPNNFNDPVLLRAFLITRLLRLLRLLQTVGPIARIAAIFLRVLPEARRLLQLVFVLLFSFAALGVLLYGGRINTDP
;
A
#
# COMPACT_ATOMS: atom_id res chain seq x y z
N PHE A 1 1.40 5.36 36.75
CA PHE A 1 1.90 5.53 35.36
C PHE A 1 3.33 6.08 35.27
N TRP A 2 3.73 7.12 36.01
CA TRP A 2 5.12 7.65 35.95
C TRP A 2 6.22 6.60 36.24
N GLN A 3 5.99 5.71 37.22
CA GLN A 3 6.91 4.60 37.51
C GLN A 3 6.89 3.51 36.43
N LEU A 4 5.77 3.29 35.74
CA LEU A 4 5.69 2.33 34.63
C LEU A 4 6.56 2.77 33.45
N ASN A 5 6.69 4.08 33.21
CA ASN A 5 7.57 4.63 32.17
C ASN A 5 9.06 4.45 32.46
N HIS A 6 9.45 4.11 33.69
CA HIS A 6 10.84 3.78 34.02
C HIS A 6 11.19 2.32 33.69
N ASN A 7 10.20 1.46 33.41
CA ASN A 7 10.45 0.08 32.99
C ASN A 7 10.72 -0.01 31.49
N THR A 8 11.79 -0.71 31.12
CA THR A 8 12.18 -0.93 29.71
C THR A 8 11.26 -1.91 28.96
N SER A 9 10.38 -2.62 29.67
CA SER A 9 9.42 -3.58 29.10
C SER A 9 8.09 -2.96 28.67
N VAL A 10 7.85 -1.68 28.98
CA VAL A 10 6.58 -0.99 28.71
C VAL A 10 6.84 0.20 27.81
N ASP A 11 6.05 0.33 26.73
CA ASP A 11 6.09 1.50 25.86
C ASP A 11 5.79 2.78 26.64
N TYR A 12 6.50 3.86 26.31
CA TYR A 12 6.33 5.16 26.98
C TYR A 12 4.87 5.64 26.95
N ILE A 13 4.30 5.89 28.13
CA ILE A 13 2.92 6.35 28.31
C ILE A 13 2.92 7.87 28.52
N ASP A 14 2.44 8.61 27.53
CA ASP A 14 2.21 10.05 27.65
C ASP A 14 1.06 10.38 28.62
N ALA A 15 1.05 11.59 29.18
CA ALA A 15 0.05 12.06 30.15
C ALA A 15 -1.39 11.95 29.61
N SER A 16 -1.58 12.19 28.32
CA SER A 16 -2.87 12.04 27.64
C SER A 16 -3.34 10.58 27.63
N ARG A 17 -2.44 9.66 27.26
CA ARG A 17 -2.67 8.21 27.21
C ARG A 17 -2.90 7.63 28.61
N ALA A 18 -2.16 8.10 29.61
CA ALA A 18 -2.35 7.72 31.01
C ALA A 18 -3.73 8.11 31.54
N ARG A 19 -4.25 9.31 31.19
CA ARG A 19 -5.62 9.72 31.57
C ARG A 19 -6.69 8.84 30.93
N LEU A 20 -6.49 8.47 29.67
CA LEU A 20 -7.43 7.61 28.94
C LEU A 20 -7.43 6.18 29.52
N MET A 21 -6.25 5.63 29.81
CA MET A 21 -6.11 4.35 30.49
C MET A 21 -6.73 4.35 31.88
N TYR A 22 -6.57 5.46 32.61
CA TYR A 22 -7.20 5.64 33.91
C TYR A 22 -8.73 5.65 33.82
N ALA A 23 -9.29 6.38 32.85
CA ALA A 23 -10.73 6.41 32.60
C ALA A 23 -11.31 5.06 32.14
N MET A 24 -10.50 4.20 31.51
CA MET A 24 -10.91 2.82 31.20
C MET A 24 -10.82 1.88 32.39
N LEU A 25 -9.94 2.16 33.34
CA LEU A 25 -9.79 1.35 34.55
C LEU A 25 -10.89 1.66 35.58
N ASP A 26 -11.21 2.95 35.76
CA ASP A 26 -12.22 3.44 36.68
C ASP A 26 -13.63 3.18 36.14
N CYS A 27 -14.17 2.00 36.44
CA CYS A 27 -15.52 1.58 36.05
C CYS A 27 -16.57 2.13 37.02
N SER A 28 -16.16 2.41 38.26
CA SER A 28 -17.00 2.96 39.31
C SER A 28 -17.24 4.48 39.18
N SER A 29 -16.50 5.16 38.30
CA SER A 29 -16.53 6.62 38.10
C SER A 29 -16.29 7.43 39.38
N ASN A 30 -15.56 6.84 40.33
CA ASN A 30 -15.30 7.45 41.63
C ASN A 30 -14.00 8.27 41.65
N GLY A 31 -13.25 8.31 40.54
CA GLY A 31 -11.98 9.02 40.43
C GLY A 31 -10.84 8.35 41.20
N ALA A 32 -10.97 7.07 41.53
CA ALA A 32 -9.97 6.21 42.14
C ALA A 32 -9.94 4.84 41.43
N ILE A 33 -8.83 4.11 41.55
CA ILE A 33 -8.78 2.72 41.07
C ILE A 33 -8.99 1.81 42.27
N GLU A 34 -10.10 1.10 42.30
CA GLU A 34 -10.37 0.13 43.35
C GLU A 34 -9.53 -1.15 43.17
N ARG A 35 -9.32 -1.90 44.25
CA ARG A 35 -8.60 -3.20 44.18
C ARG A 35 -9.28 -4.20 43.24
N ALA A 36 -10.58 -4.09 43.04
CA ALA A 36 -11.34 -4.93 42.11
C ALA A 36 -11.10 -4.55 40.64
N GLU A 37 -10.72 -3.29 40.36
CA GLU A 37 -10.48 -2.76 39.02
C GLU A 37 -9.02 -2.90 38.59
N PHE A 38 -8.09 -2.83 39.55
CA PHE A 38 -6.65 -2.96 39.33
C PHE A 38 -6.20 -4.17 38.47
N PRO A 39 -6.81 -5.38 38.58
CA PRO A 39 -6.42 -6.52 37.75
C PRO A 39 -6.54 -6.28 36.24
N ARG A 40 -7.43 -5.37 35.81
CA ARG A 40 -7.61 -5.03 34.38
C ARG A 40 -6.48 -4.17 33.82
N LEU A 41 -5.57 -3.68 34.67
CA LEU A 41 -4.46 -2.82 34.23
C LEU A 41 -3.60 -3.48 33.15
N CYS A 42 -3.33 -4.78 33.27
CA CYS A 42 -2.54 -5.53 32.29
C CYS A 42 -3.26 -5.59 30.93
N ASP A 43 -4.57 -5.82 30.92
CA ASP A 43 -5.38 -5.85 29.70
C ASP A 43 -5.42 -4.46 29.05
N VAL A 44 -5.56 -3.40 29.84
CA VAL A 44 -5.55 -2.02 29.36
C VAL A 44 -4.16 -1.58 28.87
N LEU A 45 -3.08 -2.07 29.48
CA LEU A 45 -1.72 -1.88 28.99
C LEU A 45 -1.45 -2.61 27.67
N ALA A 46 -2.06 -3.78 27.48
CA ALA A 46 -1.99 -4.53 26.22
C ALA A 46 -2.80 -3.86 25.09
N MET A 47 -3.77 -2.99 25.42
CA MET A 47 -4.53 -2.26 24.42
C MET A 47 -3.71 -1.18 23.71
N HIS A 48 -3.71 -1.25 22.39
CA HIS A 48 -3.08 -0.23 21.55
C HIS A 48 -4.08 0.90 21.28
N PHE A 49 -3.92 2.03 21.97
CA PHE A 49 -4.69 3.24 21.68
C PHE A 49 -4.21 3.88 20.40
N GLU A 50 -4.98 3.68 19.33
CA GLU A 50 -4.79 4.42 18.08
C GLU A 50 -5.08 5.90 18.35
N ARG A 51 -4.03 6.73 18.35
CA ARG A 51 -4.18 8.19 18.48
C ARG A 51 -5.09 8.69 17.36
N ILE A 52 -6.22 9.32 17.74
CA ILE A 52 -7.12 10.02 16.82
C ILE A 52 -6.25 11.00 16.03
N THR A 53 -6.18 10.81 14.72
CA THR A 53 -5.35 11.63 13.83
C THR A 53 -5.83 13.08 13.89
N GLU A 54 -4.94 13.98 14.35
CA GLU A 54 -5.14 15.42 14.23
C GLU A 54 -5.35 15.79 12.76
N PRO A 55 -6.24 16.75 12.46
CA PRO A 55 -6.52 17.17 11.09
C PRO A 55 -5.24 17.70 10.41
N ALA A 56 -5.20 17.63 9.09
CA ALA A 56 -4.04 18.09 8.33
C ALA A 56 -3.68 19.54 8.68
N PRO A 57 -2.38 19.89 8.82
CA PRO A 57 -1.95 21.25 9.11
C PRO A 57 -2.40 22.26 8.02
N PHE A 58 -2.66 21.79 6.79
CA PHE A 58 -3.21 22.61 5.72
C PHE A 58 -4.69 22.98 5.95
N VAL A 59 -5.49 22.03 6.45
CA VAL A 59 -6.91 22.22 6.81
C VAL A 59 -7.03 23.18 7.99
N GLU A 60 -6.08 23.14 8.91
CA GLU A 60 -6.00 24.06 10.04
C GLU A 60 -5.54 25.47 9.62
N ARG A 61 -4.65 25.57 8.63
CA ARG A 61 -4.17 26.86 8.07
C ARG A 61 -5.26 27.61 7.28
N TYR A 62 -6.18 26.91 6.63
CA TYR A 62 -7.25 27.50 5.81
C TYR A 62 -8.63 26.87 6.12
N PRO A 63 -9.31 27.30 7.20
CA PRO A 63 -10.59 26.72 7.63
C PRO A 63 -11.76 27.03 6.69
N THR A 64 -11.64 28.02 5.81
CA THR A 64 -12.66 28.33 4.79
C THR A 64 -12.63 27.35 3.63
N LEU A 65 -11.45 26.83 3.27
CA LEU A 65 -11.32 25.83 2.23
C LEU A 65 -11.94 24.51 2.68
N SER A 66 -11.76 24.08 3.93
CA SER A 66 -12.32 22.82 4.45
C SER A 66 -13.84 22.69 4.36
N ARG A 67 -14.57 23.82 4.25
CA ARG A 67 -16.02 23.85 4.01
C ARG A 67 -16.43 23.72 2.54
N CYS A 68 -15.49 23.82 1.60
CA CYS A 68 -15.82 23.70 0.19
C CYS A 68 -16.25 22.27 -0.15
N GLU A 69 -17.34 22.16 -0.91
CA GLU A 69 -17.97 20.87 -1.26
C GLU A 69 -17.02 19.91 -1.98
N TRP A 70 -16.07 20.44 -2.77
CA TRP A 70 -15.09 19.62 -3.50
C TRP A 70 -14.19 18.79 -2.57
N LEU A 71 -13.81 19.29 -1.40
CA LEU A 71 -12.99 18.54 -0.43
C LEU A 71 -13.80 17.41 0.23
N GLN A 72 -15.10 17.64 0.46
CA GLN A 72 -16.01 16.62 0.96
C GLN A 72 -16.27 15.53 -0.10
N ILE A 73 -16.37 15.91 -1.37
CA ILE A 73 -16.52 14.99 -2.50
C ILE A 73 -15.29 14.07 -2.61
N VAL A 74 -14.07 14.60 -2.52
CA VAL A 74 -12.83 13.80 -2.63
C VAL A 74 -12.71 12.76 -1.51
N ASN A 75 -13.18 13.06 -0.30
CA ASN A 75 -13.17 12.11 0.81
C ASN A 75 -14.39 11.18 0.83
N SER A 76 -15.33 11.33 -0.11
CA SER A 76 -16.54 10.52 -0.15
C SER A 76 -16.26 9.10 -0.66
N ALA A 77 -16.93 8.10 -0.06
CA ALA A 77 -16.88 6.72 -0.53
C ALA A 77 -17.50 6.54 -1.93
N ALA A 78 -18.30 7.50 -2.39
CA ALA A 78 -18.82 7.51 -3.77
C ALA A 78 -17.71 7.86 -4.77
N PHE A 79 -16.87 8.85 -4.45
CA PHE A 79 -15.73 9.23 -5.28
C PHE A 79 -14.73 8.08 -5.40
N GLU A 80 -14.36 7.41 -4.30
CA GLU A 80 -13.47 6.25 -4.37
C GLU A 80 -14.03 5.13 -5.26
N ARG A 81 -15.34 4.84 -5.15
CA ARG A 81 -16.00 3.85 -6.00
C ARG A 81 -16.04 4.26 -7.47
N ALA A 82 -16.20 5.55 -7.76
CA ALA A 82 -16.18 6.06 -9.13
C ALA A 82 -14.79 5.96 -9.77
N VAL A 83 -13.74 6.26 -9.01
CA VAL A 83 -12.36 6.09 -9.49
C VAL A 83 -12.06 4.62 -9.77
N ASP A 84 -12.42 3.73 -8.85
CA ASP A 84 -12.19 2.30 -9.02
C ASP A 84 -13.02 1.73 -10.18
N SER A 85 -14.25 2.22 -10.41
CA SER A 85 -15.04 1.80 -11.58
C SER A 85 -14.44 2.27 -12.90
N ILE A 86 -13.91 3.51 -12.97
CA ILE A 86 -13.17 4.00 -14.13
C ILE A 86 -11.96 3.10 -14.42
N LEU A 87 -11.22 2.70 -13.37
CA LEU A 87 -10.08 1.79 -13.50
C LEU A 87 -10.49 0.42 -14.05
N VAL A 88 -11.62 -0.15 -13.60
CA VAL A 88 -12.16 -1.42 -14.12
C VAL A 88 -12.51 -1.31 -15.60
N VAL A 89 -13.21 -0.25 -15.99
CA VAL A 89 -13.61 -0.03 -17.39
C VAL A 89 -12.39 0.10 -18.30
N ALA A 90 -11.40 0.89 -17.88
CA ALA A 90 -10.14 1.04 -18.60
C ALA A 90 -9.37 -0.28 -18.75
N THR A 91 -9.34 -1.07 -17.68
CA THR A 91 -8.70 -2.40 -17.68
C THR A 91 -9.40 -3.33 -18.66
N CYS A 92 -10.73 -3.35 -18.66
CA CYS A 92 -11.54 -4.16 -19.57
C CYS A 92 -11.35 -3.74 -21.03
N SER A 93 -11.35 -2.43 -21.31
CA SER A 93 -11.04 -1.85 -22.63
C SER A 93 -9.68 -2.32 -23.14
N THR A 94 -8.65 -2.24 -22.28
CA THR A 94 -7.30 -2.68 -22.63
C THR A 94 -7.24 -4.19 -22.87
N ALA A 95 -7.89 -4.98 -22.01
CA ALA A 95 -7.96 -6.42 -22.18
C ALA A 95 -8.59 -6.78 -23.52
N LEU A 96 -9.76 -6.21 -23.85
CA LEU A 96 -10.46 -6.41 -25.11
C LEU A 96 -9.62 -6.01 -26.32
N ALA A 97 -8.87 -4.92 -26.23
CA ALA A 97 -7.96 -4.49 -27.29
C ALA A 97 -6.80 -5.46 -27.52
N THR A 98 -6.35 -6.18 -26.49
CA THR A 98 -5.27 -7.18 -26.57
C THR A 98 -5.73 -8.62 -26.87
N LEU A 99 -7.02 -8.93 -26.76
CA LEU A 99 -7.56 -10.27 -27.07
C LEU A 99 -7.34 -10.74 -28.53
N PRO A 100 -7.44 -9.89 -29.57
CA PRO A 100 -7.20 -10.29 -30.95
C PRO A 100 -5.75 -10.70 -31.24
N ASP A 101 -4.79 -10.20 -30.46
CA ASP A 101 -3.37 -10.52 -30.60
C ASP A 101 -3.10 -12.00 -30.28
N PHE A 102 -3.83 -12.56 -29.31
CA PHE A 102 -3.76 -13.98 -28.97
C PHE A 102 -4.35 -14.90 -30.06
N HIS A 103 -5.27 -14.39 -30.88
CA HIS A 103 -5.90 -15.14 -31.99
C HIS A 103 -5.21 -14.89 -33.34
N GLY A 104 -4.09 -14.16 -33.39
CA GLY A 104 -3.32 -13.96 -34.62
C GLY A 104 -3.97 -13.03 -35.65
N MET A 105 -4.94 -12.19 -35.26
CA MET A 105 -5.54 -11.19 -36.16
C MET A 105 -4.71 -9.90 -36.18
N TRP A 106 -3.60 -9.91 -36.93
CA TRP A 106 -2.62 -8.81 -37.02
C TRP A 106 -3.12 -7.50 -37.69
N GLN A 107 -4.35 -7.47 -38.23
CA GLN A 107 -4.76 -6.44 -39.20
C GLN A 107 -5.47 -5.22 -38.60
N ARG A 108 -5.79 -5.21 -37.30
CA ARG A 108 -6.41 -4.04 -36.59
C ARG A 108 -5.45 -3.35 -35.58
N MET A 109 -4.19 -3.75 -35.56
CA MET A 109 -3.23 -3.48 -34.47
C MET A 109 -2.77 -2.01 -34.35
N GLY A 110 -2.65 -1.29 -35.47
CA GLY A 110 -2.12 0.08 -35.47
C GLY A 110 -3.02 1.11 -34.78
N VAL A 111 -4.34 1.04 -35.03
CA VAL A 111 -5.32 1.90 -34.37
C VAL A 111 -5.49 1.50 -32.90
N ALA A 112 -5.69 0.21 -32.61
CA ALA A 112 -5.91 -0.28 -31.25
C ALA A 112 -4.75 0.05 -30.29
N ALA A 113 -3.50 -0.07 -30.75
CA ALA A 113 -2.33 0.30 -29.96
C ALA A 113 -2.32 1.79 -29.60
N GLY A 114 -2.63 2.67 -30.57
CA GLY A 114 -2.72 4.12 -30.34
C GLY A 114 -3.78 4.51 -29.30
N TRP A 115 -5.00 3.96 -29.43
CA TRP A 115 -6.08 4.24 -28.48
C TRP A 115 -5.74 3.79 -27.05
N VAL A 116 -5.12 2.61 -26.89
CA VAL A 116 -4.70 2.11 -25.58
C VAL A 116 -3.63 3.01 -24.95
N THR A 117 -2.64 3.46 -25.73
CA THR A 117 -1.60 4.37 -25.21
C THR A 117 -2.16 5.73 -24.80
N ALA A 118 -3.13 6.27 -25.55
CA ALA A 118 -3.80 7.52 -25.20
C ALA A 118 -4.65 7.35 -23.92
N GLN A 119 -5.40 6.26 -23.81
CA GLN A 119 -6.18 5.92 -22.62
C GLN A 119 -5.28 5.82 -21.38
N ASP A 120 -4.15 5.11 -21.49
CA ASP A 120 -3.19 4.95 -20.41
C ASP A 120 -2.66 6.30 -19.92
N LEU A 121 -2.35 7.23 -20.83
CA LEU A 121 -1.88 8.57 -20.48
C LEU A 121 -2.95 9.38 -19.72
N VAL A 122 -4.19 9.37 -20.20
CA VAL A 122 -5.30 10.09 -19.56
C VAL A 122 -5.57 9.55 -18.15
N LEU A 123 -5.50 8.23 -17.97
CA LEU A 123 -5.69 7.59 -16.67
C LEU A 123 -4.56 7.91 -15.70
N VAL A 124 -3.31 7.89 -16.17
CA VAL A 124 -2.14 8.27 -15.35
C VAL A 124 -2.32 9.69 -14.82
N ALA A 125 -2.70 10.63 -15.69
CA ALA A 125 -2.96 12.01 -15.29
C ALA A 125 -4.13 12.11 -14.30
N PHE A 126 -5.22 11.38 -14.54
CA PHE A 126 -6.38 11.35 -13.64
C PHE A 126 -6.02 10.81 -12.24
N PHE A 127 -5.31 9.68 -12.15
CA PHE A 127 -4.89 9.12 -10.86
C PHE A 127 -3.84 9.99 -10.16
N ALA A 128 -2.97 10.66 -10.91
CA ALA A 128 -2.06 11.65 -10.33
C ALA A 128 -2.84 12.79 -9.68
N CYS A 129 -3.81 13.38 -10.39
CA CYS A 129 -4.68 14.42 -9.84
C CYS A 129 -5.48 13.92 -8.62
N GLU A 130 -6.02 12.70 -8.66
CA GLU A 130 -6.71 12.06 -7.54
C GLU A 130 -5.81 11.96 -6.30
N ALA A 131 -4.60 11.40 -6.46
CA ALA A 131 -3.66 11.20 -5.37
C ALA A 131 -3.22 12.54 -4.77
N TRP A 132 -2.93 13.53 -5.61
CA TRP A 132 -2.61 14.89 -5.17
C TRP A 132 -3.75 15.53 -4.38
N ALA A 133 -4.99 15.44 -4.87
CA ALA A 133 -6.15 15.96 -4.16
C ALA A 133 -6.29 15.31 -2.77
N LYS A 134 -6.17 13.98 -2.68
CA LYS A 134 -6.25 13.24 -1.40
C LYS A 134 -5.13 13.62 -0.42
N VAL A 135 -3.91 13.84 -0.92
CA VAL A 135 -2.79 14.29 -0.08
C VAL A 135 -3.03 15.68 0.50
N VAL A 136 -3.61 16.60 -0.29
CA VAL A 136 -3.95 17.95 0.18
C VAL A 136 -5.07 17.92 1.22
N VAL A 137 -6.10 17.09 1.03
CA VAL A 137 -7.24 16.97 1.96
C VAL A 137 -6.80 16.33 3.29
N ASN A 138 -6.13 15.18 3.23
CA ASN A 138 -5.83 14.37 4.41
C ASN A 138 -4.54 14.80 5.10
N GLY A 139 -3.67 15.52 4.40
CA GLY A 139 -2.33 15.85 4.86
C GLY A 139 -1.37 14.66 4.77
N TRP A 140 -0.09 14.96 4.55
CA TRP A 140 0.95 13.96 4.30
C TRP A 140 1.03 12.88 5.40
N ARG A 141 0.95 13.26 6.68
CA ARG A 141 1.10 12.34 7.81
C ARG A 141 -0.05 11.33 7.90
N VAL A 142 -1.29 11.79 7.74
CA VAL A 142 -2.48 10.90 7.82
C VAL A 142 -2.55 10.02 6.57
N TYR A 143 -2.25 10.59 5.40
CA TYR A 143 -2.18 9.85 4.15
C TYR A 143 -1.18 8.68 4.21
N TRP A 144 0.01 8.90 4.79
CA TRP A 144 1.04 7.85 4.89
C TRP A 144 0.72 6.75 5.91
N ARG A 145 -0.17 7.00 6.89
CA ARG A 145 -0.50 6.00 7.91
C ARG A 145 -1.28 4.83 7.29
N SER A 146 -2.21 5.13 6.39
CA SER A 146 -3.06 4.13 5.75
C SER A 146 -2.28 3.32 4.70
N PRO A 147 -2.23 1.97 4.82
CA PRO A 147 -1.53 1.13 3.84
C PRO A 147 -2.15 1.20 2.44
N LYS A 148 -3.49 1.36 2.35
CA LYS A 148 -4.21 1.54 1.08
C LYS A 148 -3.73 2.78 0.33
N HIS A 149 -3.64 3.92 1.02
CA HIS A 149 -3.18 5.19 0.41
C HIS A 149 -1.70 5.15 0.04
N ARG A 150 -0.84 4.52 0.85
CA ARG A 150 0.58 4.32 0.50
C ARG A 150 0.73 3.49 -0.78
N TYR A 151 0.01 2.38 -0.88
CA TYR A 151 0.04 1.55 -2.07
C TYR A 151 -0.42 2.34 -3.31
N ASP A 152 -1.53 3.05 -3.18
CA ASP A 152 -2.11 3.86 -4.25
C ASP A 152 -1.14 4.92 -4.80
N LEU A 153 -0.45 5.64 -3.91
CA LEU A 153 0.56 6.62 -4.31
C LEU A 153 1.75 5.95 -5.01
N CYS A 154 2.24 4.83 -4.50
CA CYS A 154 3.35 4.10 -5.13
C CYS A 154 2.99 3.67 -6.55
N VAL A 155 1.78 3.15 -6.76
CA VAL A 155 1.30 2.76 -8.10
C VAL A 155 1.17 3.96 -9.01
N THR A 156 0.66 5.09 -8.50
CA THR A 156 0.51 6.33 -9.25
C THR A 156 1.87 6.89 -9.68
N VAL A 157 2.85 6.95 -8.76
CA VAL A 157 4.21 7.42 -9.07
C VAL A 157 4.91 6.49 -10.05
N ALA A 158 4.81 5.17 -9.87
CA ALA A 158 5.37 4.20 -10.82
C ALA A 158 4.73 4.34 -12.22
N SER A 159 3.42 4.59 -12.27
CA SER A 159 2.67 4.82 -13.51
C SER A 159 3.10 6.10 -14.23
N VAL A 160 3.31 7.20 -13.50
CA VAL A 160 3.84 8.44 -14.06
C VAL A 160 5.27 8.24 -14.58
N ALA A 161 6.14 7.58 -13.80
CA ALA A 161 7.50 7.30 -14.21
C ALA A 161 7.54 6.44 -15.50
N ALA A 162 6.72 5.40 -15.59
CA ALA A 162 6.62 4.58 -16.79
C ALA A 162 6.11 5.38 -18.00
N ALA A 163 5.12 6.26 -17.82
CA ALA A 163 4.66 7.14 -18.89
C ALA A 163 5.78 8.08 -19.36
N VAL A 164 6.49 8.74 -18.44
CA VAL A 164 7.61 9.65 -18.77
C VAL A 164 8.69 8.93 -19.58
N VAL A 165 9.05 7.70 -19.20
CA VAL A 165 10.06 6.91 -19.90
C VAL A 165 9.65 6.51 -21.31
N VAL A 166 8.35 6.29 -21.55
CA VAL A 166 7.82 5.94 -22.89
C VAL A 166 7.69 7.18 -23.79
N TYR A 167 7.28 8.33 -23.24
CA TYR A 167 7.00 9.53 -24.03
C TYR A 167 8.21 10.44 -24.26
N ILE A 168 9.22 10.42 -23.38
CA ILE A 168 10.48 11.12 -23.65
C ILE A 168 11.24 10.29 -24.69
N PRO A 169 11.58 10.87 -25.86
CA PRO A 169 12.33 10.18 -26.89
C PRO A 169 13.74 9.87 -26.37
N ASN A 170 13.90 8.69 -25.80
CA ASN A 170 15.18 8.15 -25.41
C ASN A 170 15.55 7.02 -26.38
N ASN A 171 16.83 6.90 -26.68
CA ASN A 171 17.37 5.83 -27.53
C ASN A 171 17.31 4.43 -26.89
N PHE A 172 16.65 4.30 -25.75
CA PHE A 172 16.47 3.03 -25.04
C PHE A 172 15.31 2.26 -25.69
N ASN A 173 15.57 1.60 -26.81
CA ASN A 173 14.69 0.54 -27.29
C ASN A 173 14.94 -0.75 -26.51
N ASP A 174 15.04 -0.62 -25.18
CA ASP A 174 15.44 -1.70 -24.29
C ASP A 174 14.21 -2.54 -23.92
N PRO A 175 14.28 -3.88 -24.06
CA PRO A 175 13.19 -4.78 -23.63
C PRO A 175 12.88 -4.65 -22.14
N VAL A 176 13.79 -4.08 -21.35
CA VAL A 176 13.60 -3.75 -19.93
C VAL A 176 12.49 -2.69 -19.75
N LEU A 177 12.40 -1.70 -20.63
CA LEU A 177 11.39 -0.64 -20.54
C LEU A 177 10.00 -1.16 -20.89
N LEU A 178 9.90 -2.04 -21.89
CA LEU A 178 8.67 -2.77 -22.20
C LEU A 178 8.19 -3.61 -21.01
N ARG A 179 9.11 -4.31 -20.33
CA ARG A 179 8.78 -5.07 -19.11
C ARG A 179 8.32 -4.17 -17.97
N ALA A 180 8.97 -3.02 -17.78
CA ALA A 180 8.58 -2.06 -16.75
C ALA A 180 7.14 -1.54 -16.96
N PHE A 181 6.77 -1.25 -18.20
CA PHE A 181 5.41 -0.83 -18.55
C PHE A 181 4.37 -1.91 -18.21
N LEU A 182 4.66 -3.18 -18.53
CA LEU A 182 3.78 -4.30 -18.17
C LEU A 182 3.62 -4.44 -16.65
N ILE A 183 4.70 -4.26 -15.88
CA ILE A 183 4.65 -4.31 -14.42
C ILE A 183 3.73 -3.23 -13.86
N THR A 184 3.76 -2.00 -14.39
CA THR A 184 2.86 -0.94 -13.91
C THR A 184 1.38 -1.29 -14.11
N ARG A 185 1.05 -1.97 -15.21
CA ARG A 185 -0.32 -2.46 -15.46
C ARG A 185 -0.72 -3.53 -14.45
N LEU A 186 0.18 -4.47 -14.13
CA LEU A 186 -0.05 -5.47 -13.08
C LEU A 186 -0.29 -4.84 -11.70
N LEU A 187 0.44 -3.77 -11.37
CA LEU A 187 0.23 -3.03 -10.12
C LEU A 187 -1.17 -2.39 -10.06
N ARG A 188 -1.68 -1.86 -11.17
CA ARG A 188 -3.04 -1.33 -11.24
C ARG A 188 -4.10 -2.44 -11.09
N LEU A 189 -3.89 -3.62 -11.68
CA LEU A 189 -4.75 -4.79 -11.44
C LEU A 189 -4.74 -5.19 -9.96
N LEU A 190 -3.57 -5.13 -9.32
CA LEU A 190 -3.43 -5.42 -7.90
C LEU A 190 -4.14 -4.37 -7.02
N ARG A 191 -4.28 -3.11 -7.47
CA ARG A 191 -5.17 -2.11 -6.82
C ARG A 191 -6.62 -2.61 -6.79
N LEU A 192 -7.14 -3.10 -7.92
CA LEU A 192 -8.51 -3.64 -8.01
C LEU A 192 -8.74 -4.81 -7.05
N LEU A 193 -7.75 -5.70 -6.92
CA LEU A 193 -7.79 -6.82 -5.98
C LEU A 193 -7.88 -6.36 -4.52
N GLN A 194 -7.24 -5.25 -4.16
CA GLN A 194 -7.32 -4.68 -2.80
C GLN A 194 -8.67 -4.01 -2.50
N THR A 195 -9.41 -3.55 -3.51
CA THR A 195 -10.77 -3.03 -3.34
C THR A 195 -11.76 -4.15 -2.97
N VAL A 196 -11.50 -5.39 -3.41
CA VAL A 196 -12.32 -6.56 -3.06
C VAL A 196 -12.05 -6.97 -1.61
N GLY A 197 -12.97 -6.62 -0.70
CA GLY A 197 -12.82 -6.82 0.75
C GLY A 197 -12.31 -8.20 1.20
N PRO A 198 -12.84 -9.32 0.67
CA PRO A 198 -12.31 -10.65 0.97
C PRO A 198 -10.82 -10.83 0.61
N ILE A 199 -10.41 -10.37 -0.57
CA ILE A 199 -9.04 -10.51 -1.07
C ILE A 199 -8.09 -9.61 -0.26
N ALA A 200 -8.50 -8.38 0.02
CA ALA A 200 -7.74 -7.47 0.88
C ALA A 200 -7.51 -8.06 2.27
N ARG A 201 -8.52 -8.74 2.85
CA ARG A 201 -8.40 -9.41 4.14
C ARG A 201 -7.41 -10.58 4.09
N ILE A 202 -7.47 -11.40 3.05
CA ILE A 202 -6.52 -12.51 2.84
C ILE A 202 -5.11 -11.95 2.70
N ALA A 203 -4.91 -10.90 1.89
CA ALA A 203 -3.62 -10.25 1.74
C ALA A 203 -3.10 -9.69 3.07
N ALA A 204 -3.96 -9.08 3.88
CA ALA A 204 -3.58 -8.57 5.20
C ALA A 204 -3.16 -9.70 6.16
N ILE A 205 -3.86 -10.84 6.16
CA ILE A 205 -3.47 -12.01 6.95
C ILE A 205 -2.13 -12.55 6.47
N PHE A 206 -1.94 -12.68 5.16
CA PHE A 206 -0.68 -13.14 4.57
C PHE A 206 0.49 -12.25 4.99
N LEU A 207 0.32 -10.92 4.91
CA LEU A 207 1.33 -9.95 5.36
C LEU A 207 1.61 -10.01 6.87
N ARG A 208 0.61 -10.40 7.70
CA ARG A 208 0.81 -10.61 9.14
C ARG A 208 1.54 -11.90 9.47
N VAL A 209 1.37 -12.94 8.66
CA VAL A 209 2.07 -14.23 8.82
C VAL A 209 3.50 -14.18 8.27
N LEU A 210 3.74 -13.34 7.26
CA LEU A 210 5.07 -13.13 6.66
C LEU A 210 6.22 -12.89 7.67
N PRO A 211 6.09 -12.03 8.71
CA PRO A 211 7.14 -11.86 9.71
C PRO A 211 7.40 -13.11 10.55
N GLU A 212 6.40 -13.95 10.82
CA GLU A 212 6.61 -15.24 11.50
C GLU A 212 7.35 -16.23 10.58
N ALA A 213 6.95 -16.26 9.31
CA ALA A 213 7.62 -17.06 8.28
C ALA A 213 9.07 -16.61 8.03
N ARG A 214 9.43 -15.36 8.36
CA ARG A 214 10.80 -14.83 8.19
C ARG A 214 11.85 -15.69 8.88
N ARG A 215 11.60 -16.14 10.11
CA ARG A 215 12.58 -16.95 10.86
C ARG A 215 12.85 -18.29 10.18
N LEU A 216 11.79 -18.93 9.67
CA LEU A 216 11.88 -20.18 8.92
C LEU A 216 12.60 -19.97 7.59
N LEU A 217 12.26 -18.91 6.85
CA LEU A 217 12.92 -18.56 5.58
C LEU A 217 14.42 -18.31 5.77
N GLN A 218 14.82 -17.65 6.86
CA GLN A 218 16.23 -17.43 7.18
C GLN A 218 16.97 -18.75 7.43
N LEU A 219 16.37 -19.68 8.17
CA LEU A 219 16.97 -21.00 8.41
C LEU A 219 17.12 -21.77 7.09
N VAL A 220 16.07 -21.80 6.28
CA VAL A 220 16.09 -22.46 4.96
C VAL A 220 17.15 -21.82 4.06
N PHE A 221 17.29 -20.49 4.08
CA PHE A 221 18.30 -19.79 3.30
C PHE A 221 19.73 -20.19 3.71
N VAL A 222 20.03 -20.27 5.02
CA VAL A 222 21.35 -20.71 5.52
C VAL A 222 21.63 -22.16 5.15
N LEU A 223 20.62 -23.01 5.22
CA LEU A 223 20.73 -24.42 4.85
C LEU A 223 21.04 -24.57 3.35
N LEU A 224 20.26 -23.89 2.50
CA LEU A 224 20.48 -23.87 1.05
C LEU A 224 21.85 -23.31 0.70
N PHE A 225 22.30 -22.25 1.38
CA PHE A 225 23.63 -21.68 1.17
C PHE A 225 24.75 -22.67 1.53
N SER A 226 24.61 -23.38 2.65
CA SER A 226 25.60 -24.39 3.07
C SER A 226 25.70 -25.54 2.08
N PHE A 227 24.55 -26.05 1.60
CA PHE A 227 24.53 -27.09 0.57
C PHE A 227 25.06 -26.60 -0.78
N ALA A 228 24.77 -25.36 -1.17
CA ALA A 228 25.31 -24.76 -2.38
C ALA A 228 26.85 -24.64 -2.32
N ALA A 229 27.39 -24.20 -1.18
CA ALA A 229 28.84 -24.13 -0.98
C ALA A 229 29.51 -25.51 -1.05
N LEU A 230 28.92 -26.52 -0.41
CA LEU A 230 29.37 -27.92 -0.52
C LEU A 230 29.28 -28.43 -1.96
N GLY A 231 28.22 -28.09 -2.69
CA GLY A 231 28.05 -28.44 -4.10
C GLY A 231 29.17 -27.89 -4.98
N VAL A 232 29.55 -26.62 -4.79
CA VAL A 232 30.69 -26.01 -5.49
C VAL A 232 32.02 -26.67 -5.10
N LEU A 233 32.23 -27.01 -3.84
CA LEU A 233 33.45 -27.69 -3.38
C LEU A 233 33.59 -29.10 -3.97
N LEU A 234 32.50 -29.87 -4.05
CA LEU A 234 32.52 -31.26 -4.49
C LEU A 234 32.51 -31.40 -6.01
N TYR A 235 31.72 -30.54 -6.68
CA TYR A 235 31.41 -30.65 -8.11
C TYR A 235 31.89 -29.47 -8.94
N GLY A 236 32.53 -28.46 -8.34
CA GLY A 236 33.11 -27.33 -9.06
C GLY A 236 34.13 -27.78 -10.09
N GLY A 237 33.85 -27.49 -11.37
CA GLY A 237 34.71 -27.86 -12.50
C GLY A 237 34.70 -29.34 -12.88
N ARG A 238 33.85 -30.17 -12.27
CA ARG A 238 33.70 -31.60 -12.64
C ARG A 238 32.61 -31.87 -13.66
N ILE A 239 31.73 -30.90 -13.88
CA ILE A 239 30.68 -30.94 -14.90
C ILE A 239 31.11 -29.97 -15.99
N ASN A 240 31.99 -30.42 -16.87
CA ASN A 240 32.19 -29.78 -18.17
C ASN A 240 31.27 -30.50 -19.15
N THR A 241 30.31 -29.78 -19.70
CA THR A 241 29.66 -30.15 -20.96
C THR A 241 30.54 -29.68 -22.10
N ASP A 242 31.68 -30.34 -22.31
CA ASP A 242 32.23 -30.42 -23.65
C ASP A 242 31.38 -31.46 -24.41
N PRO A 243 31.09 -31.27 -25.72
CA PRO A 243 30.24 -32.19 -26.49
C PRO A 243 30.80 -33.61 -26.59
#